data_AF-A0A7J9ZFB5-F1
#
_entry.id   AF-A0A7J9ZFB5-F1
#
_cell.length_a   1.000
_cell.length_b   1.000
_cell.length_c   1.000
_cell.angle_alpha   90.00
_cell.angle_beta   90.00
_cell.angle_gamma   90.00
#
_symmetry.space_group_name_H-M   'P 1'
#
loop_
_entity.id
_entity.type
_entity.pdbx_description
1 polymer ?
#
loop_
_entity_poly.entity_id
_entity_poly.type
_entity_poly.pdbx_seq_one_letter_code
_entity_poly.pdbx_strand_id
1 'polypeptide(L)'
;MTTSSGRPTAWRAPDKTFIDAFVTLAAISAVTEGMVLGTGVVIPIRWPLKLAQEFSSLSFLNGGKVVAGVGLGFSPAEFAGAGFDVERREEILVETVAIFRDAWDDGLVDFHGQVFDVDDVELFPTPVEPIPVVYGGNTPKSIRRAVDHTDGWYPGRLPMSTLEARLRYLEDYAGERASEMHTIIQPLVVVAPTREAAVAKVPVDEVAHSSGGAKFWLKPPSGEFRTVEDLRGLVVCGTPDDVVEQVMEFHDLGIDELVFDLRLQFDEYEDAHELLGAEVLPALRAALASPRGATATATTTA
;
A
#
# COMPACT_ATOMS: atom_id res chain seq x y z
N MET A 1 0.92 -6.18 -26.89
CA MET A 1 1.97 -7.01 -27.53
C MET A 1 1.80 -8.41 -26.99
N THR A 2 1.48 -9.39 -27.84
CA THR A 2 1.31 -10.79 -27.46
C THR A 2 2.67 -11.50 -27.43
N THR A 3 2.89 -12.38 -26.46
CA THR A 3 3.99 -13.35 -26.51
C THR A 3 3.65 -14.50 -27.47
N SER A 4 4.66 -15.31 -27.81
CA SER A 4 4.60 -16.42 -28.78
C SER A 4 3.63 -17.55 -28.42
N SER A 5 3.03 -17.54 -27.23
CA SER A 5 2.12 -18.59 -26.73
C SER A 5 0.64 -18.27 -26.90
N GLY A 6 0.28 -17.08 -27.41
CA GLY A 6 -1.12 -16.71 -27.66
C GLY A 6 -2.00 -16.57 -26.40
N ARG A 7 -1.43 -16.69 -25.19
CA ARG A 7 -2.14 -16.41 -23.94
C ARG A 7 -2.19 -14.90 -23.71
N PRO A 8 -3.34 -14.35 -23.28
CA PRO A 8 -3.39 -12.98 -22.80
C PRO A 8 -2.43 -12.82 -21.62
N THR A 9 -1.55 -11.82 -21.68
CA THR A 9 -0.78 -11.37 -20.52
C THR A 9 -1.74 -10.76 -19.50
N ALA A 10 -1.50 -10.90 -18.20
CA ALA A 10 -2.29 -10.20 -17.18
C ALA A 10 -2.23 -8.66 -17.36
N TRP A 11 -1.24 -8.18 -18.11
CA TRP A 11 -1.12 -6.79 -18.61
C TRP A 11 -1.84 -6.53 -19.93
N ARG A 12 -3.02 -7.11 -20.19
CA ARG A 12 -3.94 -6.52 -21.19
C ARG A 12 -3.92 -5.01 -20.94
N ALA A 13 -3.77 -4.20 -21.99
CA ALA A 13 -3.97 -2.75 -21.86
C ALA A 13 -5.33 -2.60 -21.17
N PRO A 14 -5.36 -2.20 -19.89
CA PRO A 14 -6.55 -2.40 -19.11
C PRO A 14 -7.63 -1.53 -19.73
N ASP A 15 -8.87 -1.92 -19.51
CA ASP A 15 -9.92 -0.92 -19.48
C ASP A 15 -9.35 0.33 -18.78
N LYS A 16 -9.21 1.42 -19.55
CA LYS A 16 -8.61 2.66 -19.04
C LYS A 16 -9.58 3.40 -18.12
N THR A 17 -10.75 2.81 -17.86
CA THR A 17 -11.70 3.26 -16.87
C THR A 17 -11.07 3.17 -15.50
N PHE A 18 -10.51 4.29 -15.07
CA PHE A 18 -10.02 4.52 -13.73
C PHE A 18 -10.97 5.50 -13.07
N ILE A 19 -11.86 4.99 -12.23
CA ILE A 19 -12.81 5.83 -11.48
C ILE A 19 -12.04 6.55 -10.37
N ASP A 20 -12.41 7.81 -10.11
CA ASP A 20 -11.80 8.56 -9.01
C ASP A 20 -11.94 7.80 -7.68
N ALA A 21 -10.86 7.81 -6.89
CA ALA A 21 -10.78 7.03 -5.66
C ALA A 21 -11.83 7.48 -4.64
N PHE A 22 -12.09 8.78 -4.48
CA PHE A 22 -13.06 9.27 -3.50
C PHE A 22 -14.49 8.97 -3.92
N VAL A 23 -14.78 9.00 -5.22
CA VAL A 23 -16.08 8.54 -5.74
C VAL A 23 -16.30 7.06 -5.40
N THR A 24 -15.28 6.23 -5.63
CA THR A 24 -15.34 4.79 -5.34
C THR A 24 -15.47 4.53 -3.84
N LEU A 25 -14.66 5.18 -3.01
CA LEU A 25 -14.68 4.99 -1.56
C LEU A 25 -15.98 5.50 -0.93
N ALA A 26 -16.55 6.60 -1.42
CA ALA A 26 -17.86 7.07 -0.96
C ALA A 26 -19.01 6.12 -1.34
N ALA A 27 -18.92 5.47 -2.51
CA ALA A 27 -19.89 4.45 -2.88
C ALA A 27 -19.78 3.21 -1.99
N ILE A 28 -18.55 2.80 -1.63
CA ILE A 28 -18.29 1.68 -0.71
C ILE A 28 -18.77 2.02 0.70
N SER A 29 -18.48 3.22 1.22
CA SER A 29 -18.90 3.62 2.57
C SER A 29 -20.41 3.67 2.73
N ALA A 30 -21.15 3.96 1.66
CA ALA A 30 -22.61 4.00 1.68
C ALA A 30 -23.26 2.61 1.83
N VAL A 31 -22.54 1.53 1.54
CA VAL A 31 -23.06 0.15 1.54
C VAL A 31 -22.29 -0.79 2.48
N THR A 32 -21.34 -0.27 3.25
CA THR A 32 -20.53 -1.04 4.21
C THR A 32 -20.51 -0.35 5.56
N GLU A 33 -20.34 -1.11 6.63
CA GLU A 33 -20.22 -0.57 7.98
C GLU A 33 -18.91 -1.01 8.61
N GLY A 34 -18.20 -0.06 9.22
CA GLY A 34 -17.06 -0.35 10.08
C GLY A 34 -15.75 -0.75 9.36
N MET A 35 -15.72 -0.74 8.03
CA MET A 35 -14.49 -0.91 7.24
C MET A 35 -13.58 0.33 7.37
N VAL A 36 -12.27 0.11 7.40
CA VAL A 36 -11.30 1.19 7.18
C VAL A 36 -11.16 1.39 5.69
N LEU A 37 -11.31 2.63 5.25
CA LEU A 37 -11.26 3.01 3.84
C LEU A 37 -10.05 3.91 3.59
N GLY A 38 -9.29 3.64 2.53
CA GLY A 38 -8.08 4.40 2.28
C GLY A 38 -7.61 4.37 0.84
N THR A 39 -6.63 5.21 0.56
CA THR A 39 -6.04 5.36 -0.77
C THR A 39 -4.67 4.70 -0.83
N GLY A 40 -4.34 4.04 -1.95
CA GLY A 40 -3.05 3.37 -2.15
C GLY A 40 -2.42 3.68 -3.51
N VAL A 41 -2.06 4.90 -3.86
CA VAL A 41 -2.04 6.17 -3.09
C VAL A 41 -2.58 7.30 -3.95
N VAL A 42 -2.99 8.43 -3.36
CA VAL A 42 -3.29 9.67 -4.11
C VAL A 42 -2.01 10.44 -4.41
N ILE A 43 -1.98 11.09 -5.57
CA ILE A 43 -0.87 11.95 -6.01
C ILE A 43 -1.28 13.42 -5.78
N PRO A 44 -0.37 14.31 -5.30
CA PRO A 44 -0.70 15.70 -4.98
C PRO A 44 -0.73 16.58 -6.26
N ILE A 45 -1.51 16.16 -7.24
CA ILE A 45 -1.94 16.98 -8.39
C ILE A 45 -3.33 17.60 -8.14
N ARG A 46 -3.95 17.28 -6.99
CA ARG A 46 -5.17 17.92 -6.50
C ARG A 46 -4.78 19.07 -5.59
N TRP A 47 -5.58 20.14 -5.58
CA TRP A 47 -5.37 21.26 -4.66
C TRP A 47 -5.46 20.76 -3.20
N PRO A 48 -4.53 21.14 -2.30
CA PRO A 48 -4.41 20.52 -0.97
C PRO A 48 -5.65 20.71 -0.11
N LEU A 49 -6.28 21.90 -0.10
CA LEU A 49 -7.54 22.13 0.62
C LEU A 49 -8.66 21.22 0.14
N LYS A 50 -8.75 21.00 -1.18
CA LYS A 50 -9.77 20.14 -1.76
C LYS A 50 -9.55 18.69 -1.33
N LEU A 51 -8.30 18.23 -1.38
CA LEU A 51 -7.95 16.87 -0.98
C LEU A 51 -8.14 16.65 0.53
N ALA A 52 -7.80 17.65 1.36
CA ALA A 52 -8.08 17.62 2.80
C ALA A 52 -9.57 17.44 3.07
N GLN A 53 -10.42 18.18 2.34
CA GLN A 53 -11.88 18.10 2.46
C GLN A 53 -12.43 16.75 2.00
N GLU A 54 -11.86 16.17 0.94
CA GLU A 54 -12.28 14.85 0.43
C GLU A 54 -12.05 13.77 1.49
N PHE A 55 -10.89 13.77 2.14
CA PHE A 55 -10.60 12.86 3.25
C PHE A 55 -11.46 13.12 4.48
N SER A 56 -11.63 14.37 4.89
CA SER A 56 -12.45 14.69 6.07
C SER A 56 -13.93 14.39 5.84
N SER A 57 -14.44 14.63 4.63
CA SER A 57 -15.80 14.24 4.23
C SER A 57 -15.96 12.72 4.22
N LEU A 58 -14.98 11.98 3.69
CA LEU A 58 -15.02 10.52 3.74
C LEU A 58 -14.96 10.01 5.19
N SER A 59 -14.16 10.63 6.04
CA SER A 59 -14.09 10.31 7.48
C SER A 59 -15.44 10.54 8.15
N PHE A 60 -16.11 11.67 7.87
CA PHE A 60 -17.45 11.94 8.36
C PHE A 60 -18.48 10.90 7.89
N LEU A 61 -18.46 10.52 6.61
CA LEU A 61 -19.37 9.52 6.05
C LEU A 61 -19.10 8.10 6.55
N ASN A 62 -17.84 7.74 6.79
CA ASN A 62 -17.40 6.41 7.17
C ASN A 62 -17.21 6.23 8.70
N GLY A 63 -17.59 7.24 9.51
CA GLY A 63 -17.48 7.19 10.96
C GLY A 63 -16.04 7.15 11.48
N GLY A 64 -15.14 7.92 10.89
CA GLY A 64 -13.75 8.11 11.36
C GLY A 64 -12.72 7.14 10.79
N LYS A 65 -13.16 6.05 10.14
CA LYS A 65 -12.26 4.95 9.73
C LYS A 65 -11.61 5.20 8.38
N VAL A 66 -10.68 6.13 8.30
CA VAL A 66 -10.02 6.53 7.04
C VAL A 66 -8.50 6.55 7.16
N VAL A 67 -7.80 6.09 6.11
CA VAL A 67 -6.34 6.20 5.97
C VAL A 67 -5.99 6.97 4.70
N ALA A 68 -5.17 8.01 4.83
CA ALA A 68 -4.72 8.85 3.73
C ALA A 68 -3.38 8.37 3.17
N GLY A 69 -3.42 7.46 2.20
CA GLY A 69 -2.20 7.06 1.49
C GLY A 69 -1.84 8.05 0.39
N VAL A 70 -0.66 8.65 0.48
CA VAL A 70 -0.16 9.72 -0.41
C VAL A 70 1.14 9.30 -1.11
N GLY A 71 1.43 9.81 -2.29
CA GLY A 71 2.69 9.56 -2.99
C GLY A 71 3.06 10.66 -3.96
N LEU A 72 4.33 10.74 -4.36
CA LEU A 72 4.84 11.85 -5.18
C LEU A 72 4.28 11.92 -6.60
N GLY A 73 3.85 10.78 -7.14
CA GLY A 73 3.56 10.65 -8.57
C GLY A 73 4.83 10.79 -9.42
N PHE A 74 4.67 10.62 -10.73
CA PHE A 74 5.82 10.58 -11.64
C PHE A 74 5.53 11.17 -13.02
N SER A 75 4.29 11.55 -13.34
CA SER A 75 3.90 11.97 -14.69
C SER A 75 4.05 13.49 -14.87
N PRO A 76 5.00 13.98 -15.67
CA PRO A 76 5.12 15.41 -15.95
C PRO A 76 3.85 15.99 -16.59
N ALA A 77 3.14 15.20 -17.40
CA ALA A 77 1.92 15.63 -18.08
C ALA A 77 0.76 15.84 -17.10
N GLU A 78 0.62 14.99 -16.08
CA GLU A 78 -0.42 15.16 -15.05
C GLU A 78 -0.15 16.40 -14.18
N PHE A 79 1.11 16.60 -13.76
CA PHE A 79 1.51 17.79 -13.01
C PHE A 79 1.28 19.07 -13.82
N ALA A 80 1.76 19.12 -15.07
CA ALA A 80 1.53 20.27 -15.94
C ALA A 80 0.04 20.53 -16.20
N GLY A 81 -0.75 19.46 -16.38
CA GLY A 81 -2.21 19.56 -16.55
C GLY A 81 -2.94 20.10 -15.32
N ALA A 82 -2.39 19.88 -14.12
CA ALA A 82 -2.86 20.43 -12.86
C ALA A 82 -2.27 21.83 -12.54
N GLY A 83 -1.39 22.37 -13.39
CA GLY A 83 -0.74 23.66 -13.17
C GLY A 83 0.47 23.62 -12.23
N PHE A 84 1.03 22.44 -11.97
CA PHE A 84 2.18 22.24 -11.11
C PHE A 84 3.46 21.87 -11.87
N ASP A 85 4.61 22.18 -11.28
CA ASP A 85 5.90 21.72 -11.76
C ASP A 85 6.24 20.37 -11.12
N VAL A 86 6.47 19.35 -11.96
CA VAL A 86 6.83 17.99 -11.53
C VAL A 86 8.16 17.93 -10.79
N GLU A 87 9.05 18.90 -10.98
CA GLU A 87 10.31 19.00 -10.24
C GLU A 87 10.09 19.44 -8.79
N ARG A 88 8.97 20.14 -8.52
CA ARG A 88 8.56 20.56 -7.17
C ARG A 88 7.67 19.55 -6.45
N ARG A 89 7.43 18.36 -7.02
CA ARG A 89 6.52 17.35 -6.47
C ARG A 89 6.79 16.95 -5.02
N GLU A 90 8.05 17.06 -4.57
CA GLU A 90 8.43 16.78 -3.18
C GLU A 90 7.93 17.87 -2.23
N GLU A 91 8.18 19.14 -2.57
CA GLU A 91 7.68 20.30 -1.82
C GLU A 91 6.14 20.30 -1.80
N ILE A 92 5.52 20.07 -2.96
CA ILE A 92 4.06 20.00 -3.11
C ILE A 92 3.46 18.96 -2.15
N LEU A 93 4.03 17.76 -2.08
CA LEU A 93 3.55 16.71 -1.19
C LEU A 93 3.69 17.09 0.29
N VAL A 94 4.88 17.55 0.69
CA VAL A 94 5.16 17.87 2.10
C VAL A 94 4.25 19.00 2.58
N GLU A 95 4.08 20.05 1.78
CA GLU A 95 3.16 21.14 2.10
C GLU A 95 1.70 20.68 2.08
N THR A 96 1.32 19.77 1.16
CA THR A 96 -0.02 19.16 1.18
C THR A 96 -0.30 18.43 2.49
N VAL A 97 0.66 17.65 2.99
CA VAL A 97 0.51 16.94 4.27
C VAL A 97 0.47 17.92 5.45
N ALA A 98 1.25 19.00 5.42
CA ALA A 98 1.17 20.05 6.45
C ALA A 98 -0.22 20.70 6.48
N ILE A 99 -0.75 21.08 5.31
CA ILE A 99 -2.11 21.61 5.17
C ILE A 99 -3.17 20.61 5.66
N PHE A 100 -2.96 19.31 5.49
CA PHE A 100 -3.87 18.31 6.08
C PHE A 100 -3.88 18.39 7.60
N ARG A 101 -2.73 18.58 8.24
CA ARG A 101 -2.66 18.65 9.71
C ARG A 101 -3.43 19.87 10.22
N ASP A 102 -3.25 21.03 9.60
CA ASP A 102 -3.99 22.24 9.97
C ASP A 102 -5.50 22.05 9.73
N ALA A 103 -5.88 21.57 8.52
CA ALA A 103 -7.27 21.39 8.13
C ALA A 103 -8.03 20.34 8.97
N TRP A 104 -7.33 19.38 9.57
CA TRP A 104 -7.94 18.28 10.31
C TRP A 104 -7.93 18.47 11.83
N ASP A 105 -7.20 19.46 12.35
CA ASP A 105 -7.16 19.75 13.79
C ASP A 105 -8.43 20.49 14.24
N ASP A 106 -8.51 21.80 13.99
CA ASP A 106 -9.68 22.62 14.32
C ASP A 106 -10.44 23.14 13.08
N GLY A 107 -9.96 22.79 11.89
CA GLY A 107 -10.56 23.19 10.62
C GLY A 107 -10.07 24.55 10.12
N LEU A 108 -9.18 25.25 10.82
CA LEU A 108 -8.58 26.49 10.35
C LEU A 108 -7.26 26.20 9.63
N VAL A 109 -7.15 26.66 8.38
CA VAL A 109 -5.92 26.56 7.59
C VAL A 109 -5.32 27.94 7.39
N ASP A 110 -4.17 28.16 8.00
CA ASP A 110 -3.30 29.31 7.83
C ASP A 110 -1.88 28.80 7.52
N PHE A 111 -1.54 28.75 6.22
CA PHE A 111 -0.34 28.07 5.73
C PHE A 111 0.39 28.89 4.67
N HIS A 112 1.65 29.25 4.97
CA HIS A 112 2.52 30.01 4.07
C HIS A 112 3.80 29.23 3.76
N GLY A 113 3.76 28.45 2.69
CA GLY A 113 4.86 27.61 2.21
C GLY A 113 5.62 28.19 1.02
N GLN A 114 6.40 27.33 0.36
CA GLN A 114 7.10 27.63 -0.88
C GLN A 114 6.20 27.42 -2.10
N VAL A 115 5.24 26.50 -2.03
CA VAL A 115 4.32 26.18 -3.12
C VAL A 115 2.96 26.82 -2.87
N PHE A 116 2.42 26.62 -1.67
CA PHE A 116 1.07 27.04 -1.31
C PHE A 116 1.10 28.23 -0.35
N ASP A 117 0.13 29.11 -0.54
CA ASP A 117 -0.14 30.28 0.28
C ASP A 117 -1.64 30.32 0.52
N VAL A 118 -2.06 30.02 1.75
CA VAL A 118 -3.45 29.91 2.19
C VAL A 118 -3.59 30.76 3.45
N ASP A 119 -4.47 31.76 3.40
CA ASP A 119 -4.68 32.74 4.45
C ASP A 119 -6.11 32.58 5.00
N ASP A 120 -6.23 32.20 6.27
CA ASP A 120 -7.47 32.18 7.06
C ASP A 120 -8.64 31.44 6.37
N VAL A 121 -8.44 30.16 6.01
CA VAL A 121 -9.48 29.33 5.38
C VAL A 121 -10.05 28.31 6.35
N GLU A 122 -11.36 28.40 6.62
CA GLU A 122 -12.10 27.37 7.37
C GLU A 122 -12.52 26.19 6.47
N LEU A 123 -12.26 24.96 6.93
CA LEU A 123 -12.58 23.72 6.25
C LEU A 123 -13.30 22.75 7.18
N PHE A 124 -14.57 22.49 6.87
CA PHE A 124 -15.42 21.54 7.60
C PHE A 124 -16.09 20.51 6.65
N PRO A 125 -16.45 19.31 7.16
CA PRO A 125 -16.22 18.83 8.53
C PRO A 125 -14.74 18.55 8.79
N THR A 126 -14.32 18.64 10.05
CA THR A 126 -13.05 18.01 10.49
C THR A 126 -13.27 16.50 10.60
N PRO A 127 -12.20 15.68 10.52
CA PRO A 127 -12.33 14.23 10.67
C PRO A 127 -12.95 13.82 12.01
N VAL A 128 -13.73 12.74 12.00
CA VAL A 128 -14.37 12.19 13.21
C VAL A 128 -13.32 11.56 14.16
N GLU A 129 -12.29 10.95 13.57
CA GLU A 129 -11.11 10.41 14.23
C GLU A 129 -9.87 10.90 13.46
N PRO A 130 -8.69 10.99 14.09
CA PRO A 130 -7.45 11.35 13.40
C PRO A 130 -7.20 10.45 12.20
N ILE A 131 -6.94 11.04 11.04
CA ILE A 131 -6.66 10.31 9.79
C ILE A 131 -5.15 10.05 9.71
N PRO A 132 -4.68 8.78 9.76
CA PRO A 132 -3.27 8.48 9.55
C PRO A 132 -2.89 8.76 8.10
N VAL A 133 -1.77 9.44 7.91
CA VAL A 133 -1.17 9.66 6.59
C VAL A 133 -0.10 8.61 6.38
N VAL A 134 -0.17 7.83 5.30
CA VAL A 134 0.85 6.82 4.96
C VAL A 134 1.52 7.16 3.64
N TYR A 135 2.85 7.12 3.60
CA TYR A 135 3.60 7.53 2.43
C TYR A 135 3.97 6.37 1.51
N GLY A 136 3.66 6.54 0.22
CA GLY A 136 3.91 5.62 -0.86
C GLY A 136 5.34 5.67 -1.42
N GLY A 137 6.00 4.51 -1.48
CA GLY A 137 7.24 4.32 -2.25
C GLY A 137 8.34 3.57 -1.51
N ASN A 138 9.33 3.04 -2.24
CA ASN A 138 10.21 1.99 -1.73
C ASN A 138 11.73 2.26 -1.84
N THR A 139 12.11 3.52 -2.11
CA THR A 139 13.52 3.93 -2.11
C THR A 139 13.96 4.37 -0.71
N PRO A 140 15.27 4.41 -0.39
CA PRO A 140 15.73 5.00 0.87
C PRO A 140 15.26 6.46 1.05
N LYS A 141 15.17 7.25 -0.03
CA LYS A 141 14.59 8.60 -0.01
C LYS A 141 13.10 8.57 0.35
N SER A 142 12.36 7.59 -0.16
CA SER A 142 10.95 7.38 0.16
C SER A 142 10.75 7.10 1.64
N ILE A 143 11.57 6.24 2.22
CA ILE A 143 11.49 5.89 3.65
C ILE A 143 11.76 7.12 4.51
N ARG A 144 12.78 7.92 4.19
CA ARG A 144 13.04 9.16 4.94
C ARG A 144 11.83 10.09 4.92
N ARG A 145 11.21 10.31 3.76
CA ARG A 145 9.99 11.13 3.68
C ARG A 145 8.82 10.55 4.48
N ALA A 146 8.66 9.22 4.48
CA ALA A 146 7.64 8.57 5.29
C ALA A 146 7.85 8.89 6.78
N VAL A 147 9.07 8.71 7.26
CA VAL A 147 9.45 8.96 8.65
C VAL A 147 9.40 10.44 9.00
N ASP A 148 9.83 11.34 8.11
CA ASP A 148 9.96 12.77 8.41
C ASP A 148 8.60 13.47 8.41
N HIS A 149 7.63 13.02 7.59
CA HIS A 149 6.42 13.79 7.30
C HIS A 149 5.09 13.06 7.49
N THR A 150 5.10 11.73 7.70
CA THR A 150 3.86 10.94 7.74
C THR A 150 3.82 9.97 8.92
N ASP A 151 2.71 9.26 9.08
CA ASP A 151 2.45 8.33 10.19
C ASP A 151 2.77 6.87 9.82
N GLY A 152 3.10 6.60 8.55
CA GLY A 152 3.32 5.24 8.09
C GLY A 152 3.99 5.13 6.73
N TRP A 153 4.34 3.90 6.37
CA TRP A 153 5.07 3.57 5.15
C TRP A 153 4.35 2.50 4.33
N TYR A 154 4.08 2.81 3.06
CA TYR A 154 3.40 1.93 2.12
C TYR A 154 4.24 1.73 0.83
N PRO A 155 5.18 0.78 0.78
CA PRO A 155 6.04 0.55 -0.38
C PRO A 155 5.35 -0.12 -1.59
N GLY A 156 4.11 -0.55 -1.46
CA GLY A 156 3.44 -1.43 -2.43
C GLY A 156 3.92 -2.88 -2.27
N ARG A 157 4.31 -3.52 -3.38
CA ARG A 157 4.96 -4.85 -3.35
C ARG A 157 6.47 -4.74 -3.40
N LEU A 158 7.14 -5.65 -2.68
CA LEU A 158 8.60 -5.77 -2.66
C LEU A 158 9.01 -7.24 -2.64
N PRO A 159 10.10 -7.63 -3.31
CA PRO A 159 10.73 -8.92 -3.04
C PRO A 159 11.10 -8.98 -1.56
N MET A 160 10.97 -10.16 -0.93
CA MET A 160 11.15 -10.25 0.51
C MET A 160 12.52 -9.77 0.98
N SER A 161 13.59 -10.10 0.23
CA SER A 161 14.95 -9.61 0.51
C SER A 161 15.04 -8.09 0.50
N THR A 162 14.28 -7.43 -0.38
CA THR A 162 14.21 -5.97 -0.43
C THR A 162 13.40 -5.42 0.74
N LEU A 163 12.26 -6.05 1.08
CA LEU A 163 11.45 -5.64 2.23
C LEU A 163 12.25 -5.66 3.53
N GLU A 164 12.91 -6.77 3.84
CA GLU A 164 13.76 -6.90 5.02
C GLU A 164 14.87 -5.84 5.07
N ALA A 165 15.52 -5.57 3.94
CA ALA A 165 16.55 -4.53 3.86
C ALA A 165 15.99 -3.11 4.03
N ARG A 166 14.74 -2.88 3.66
CA ARG A 166 14.06 -1.59 3.80
C ARG A 166 13.51 -1.39 5.20
N LEU A 167 13.00 -2.43 5.84
CA LEU A 167 12.61 -2.41 7.26
C LEU A 167 13.81 -2.08 8.15
N ARG A 168 14.96 -2.76 7.97
CA ARG A 168 16.20 -2.40 8.68
C ARG A 168 16.60 -0.94 8.48
N TYR A 169 16.52 -0.45 7.25
CA TYR A 169 16.83 0.95 6.96
C TYR A 169 15.83 1.93 7.63
N LEU A 170 14.55 1.56 7.70
CA LEU A 170 13.52 2.33 8.40
C LEU A 170 13.82 2.38 9.90
N GLU A 171 14.12 1.24 10.52
CA GLU A 171 14.50 1.14 11.93
C GLU A 171 15.74 2.00 12.22
N ASP A 172 16.80 1.85 11.42
CA ASP A 172 18.05 2.61 11.58
C ASP A 172 17.83 4.13 11.45
N TYR A 173 16.95 4.56 10.55
CA TYR A 173 16.69 5.98 10.30
C TYR A 173 15.71 6.61 11.31
N ALA A 174 14.65 5.89 11.65
CA ALA A 174 13.58 6.38 12.53
C ALA A 174 13.90 6.25 14.02
N GLY A 175 14.81 5.35 14.41
CA GLY A 175 15.12 5.09 15.81
C GLY A 175 13.87 4.64 16.59
N GLU A 176 13.59 5.27 17.72
CA GLU A 176 12.44 4.93 18.57
C GLU A 176 11.09 5.09 17.85
N ARG A 177 10.99 6.04 16.92
CA ARG A 177 9.77 6.30 16.11
C ARG A 177 9.43 5.14 15.17
N ALA A 178 10.36 4.23 14.89
CA ALA A 178 10.09 3.07 14.03
C ALA A 178 8.87 2.26 14.52
N SER A 179 8.69 2.16 15.84
CA SER A 179 7.57 1.45 16.46
C SER A 179 6.21 2.15 16.37
N GLU A 180 6.19 3.43 15.96
CA GLU A 180 4.97 4.24 15.79
C GLU A 180 4.53 4.28 14.31
N MET A 181 5.40 3.83 13.39
CA MET A 181 5.15 3.88 11.96
C MET A 181 4.22 2.74 11.53
N HIS A 182 3.03 3.06 11.02
CA HIS A 182 2.12 2.06 10.45
C HIS A 182 2.64 1.53 9.11
N THR A 183 2.93 0.25 9.01
CA THR A 183 3.54 -0.38 7.83
C THR A 183 2.53 -1.20 7.03
N ILE A 184 2.45 -0.92 5.71
CA ILE A 184 1.48 -1.55 4.81
C ILE A 184 2.20 -2.23 3.64
N ILE A 185 1.92 -3.50 3.36
CA ILE A 185 2.42 -4.21 2.17
C ILE A 185 1.28 -4.64 1.25
N GLN A 186 1.51 -4.64 -0.06
CA GLN A 186 0.51 -5.06 -1.05
C GLN A 186 1.12 -6.05 -2.05
N PRO A 187 1.37 -7.31 -1.65
CA PRO A 187 1.74 -8.34 -2.61
C PRO A 187 0.58 -8.64 -3.56
N LEU A 188 0.90 -9.12 -4.76
CA LEU A 188 -0.10 -9.75 -5.62
C LEU A 188 -0.54 -11.05 -4.98
N VAL A 189 -1.85 -11.30 -4.88
CA VAL A 189 -2.36 -12.53 -4.28
C VAL A 189 -3.01 -13.39 -5.35
N VAL A 190 -2.63 -14.67 -5.37
CA VAL A 190 -3.20 -15.70 -6.23
C VAL A 190 -3.60 -16.90 -5.38
N VAL A 191 -4.89 -17.04 -5.09
CA VAL A 191 -5.45 -18.15 -4.33
C VAL A 191 -6.25 -19.09 -5.24
N ALA A 192 -6.07 -20.40 -5.08
CA ALA A 192 -6.83 -21.42 -5.80
C ALA A 192 -6.95 -22.70 -4.96
N PRO A 193 -7.89 -23.61 -5.28
CA PRO A 193 -8.03 -24.88 -4.54
C PRO A 193 -6.80 -25.79 -4.58
N THR A 194 -5.92 -25.63 -5.58
CA THR A 194 -4.66 -26.36 -5.67
C THR A 194 -3.50 -25.42 -5.98
N ARG A 195 -2.31 -25.77 -5.47
CA ARG A 195 -1.07 -25.02 -5.75
C ARG A 195 -0.76 -24.96 -7.24
N GLU A 196 -0.99 -26.05 -7.98
CA GLU A 196 -0.78 -26.10 -9.43
C GLU A 196 -1.68 -25.08 -10.15
N ALA A 197 -2.96 -24.98 -9.78
CA ALA A 197 -3.88 -24.03 -10.36
C ALA A 197 -3.51 -22.58 -10.04
N ALA A 198 -3.03 -22.30 -8.83
CA ALA A 198 -2.55 -20.96 -8.46
C ALA A 198 -1.28 -20.59 -9.24
N VAL A 199 -0.26 -21.45 -9.24
CA VAL A 199 1.03 -21.22 -9.93
C VAL A 199 0.83 -20.99 -11.43
N ALA A 200 -0.10 -21.73 -12.06
CA ALA A 200 -0.41 -21.57 -13.48
C ALA A 200 -0.93 -20.16 -13.87
N LYS A 201 -1.45 -19.40 -12.91
CA LYS A 201 -1.98 -18.04 -13.11
C LYS A 201 -0.91 -16.96 -12.95
N VAL A 202 0.24 -17.26 -12.35
CA VAL A 202 1.29 -16.27 -12.08
C VAL A 202 2.13 -16.03 -13.34
N PRO A 203 2.12 -14.83 -13.92
CA PRO A 203 2.93 -14.55 -15.10
C PRO A 203 4.33 -14.15 -14.63
N VAL A 204 5.20 -15.13 -14.39
CA VAL A 204 6.48 -14.94 -13.68
C VAL A 204 7.37 -13.87 -14.31
N ASP A 205 7.65 -13.98 -15.62
CA ASP A 205 8.50 -13.01 -16.34
C ASP A 205 7.93 -11.60 -16.25
N GLU A 206 6.62 -11.50 -16.37
CA GLU A 206 5.86 -10.26 -16.32
C GLU A 206 5.95 -9.59 -14.95
N VAL A 207 5.79 -10.35 -13.87
CA VAL A 207 5.92 -9.84 -12.49
C VAL A 207 7.37 -9.48 -12.18
N ALA A 208 8.33 -10.31 -12.60
CA ALA A 208 9.77 -10.10 -12.41
C ALA A 208 10.27 -8.77 -13.01
N HIS A 209 9.66 -8.35 -14.12
CA HIS A 209 9.99 -7.10 -14.80
C HIS A 209 8.93 -6.01 -14.57
N SER A 210 7.95 -6.26 -13.70
CA SER A 210 6.90 -5.30 -13.43
C SER A 210 7.45 -4.13 -12.61
N SER A 211 7.18 -2.91 -13.07
CA SER A 211 7.58 -1.64 -12.44
C SER A 211 9.05 -1.24 -12.64
N GLY A 212 9.31 0.08 -12.66
CA GLY A 212 10.66 0.65 -12.63
C GLY A 212 11.47 0.34 -11.35
N GLY A 213 10.92 -0.46 -10.44
CA GLY A 213 11.51 -0.94 -9.19
C GLY A 213 12.46 -2.13 -9.34
N ALA A 214 12.39 -2.89 -10.44
CA ALA A 214 13.30 -4.03 -10.69
C ALA A 214 14.79 -3.65 -10.57
N LYS A 215 15.14 -2.39 -10.87
CA LYS A 215 16.50 -1.86 -10.70
C LYS A 215 16.95 -1.72 -9.25
N PHE A 216 16.02 -1.48 -8.32
CA PHE A 216 16.30 -1.22 -6.91
C PHE A 216 16.00 -2.41 -5.99
N TRP A 217 15.52 -3.50 -6.58
CA TRP A 217 15.23 -4.74 -5.91
C TRP A 217 16.49 -5.56 -5.69
N LEU A 218 16.62 -6.10 -4.48
CA LEU A 218 17.58 -7.14 -4.19
C LEU A 218 17.08 -8.43 -4.83
N LYS A 219 18.02 -9.16 -5.45
CA LYS A 219 17.75 -10.45 -6.08
C LYS A 219 17.34 -11.48 -5.01
N PRO A 220 16.55 -12.50 -5.39
CA PRO A 220 16.26 -13.64 -4.52
C PRO A 220 17.53 -14.48 -4.33
N PRO A 221 17.54 -15.45 -3.38
CA PRO A 221 18.69 -16.32 -3.13
C PRO A 221 19.19 -17.10 -4.36
N SER A 222 18.29 -17.43 -5.29
CA SER A 222 18.62 -18.07 -6.58
C SER A 222 19.40 -17.16 -7.55
N GLY A 223 19.45 -15.86 -7.27
CA GLY A 223 20.19 -14.84 -8.02
C GLY A 223 19.39 -14.17 -9.14
N GLU A 224 18.24 -14.71 -9.54
CA GLU A 224 17.40 -14.17 -10.61
C GLU A 224 15.92 -14.50 -10.37
N PHE A 225 15.01 -13.69 -10.91
CA PHE A 225 13.56 -13.90 -10.82
C PHE A 225 13.08 -14.80 -11.97
N ARG A 226 13.05 -16.13 -11.78
CA ARG A 226 12.71 -17.11 -12.83
C ARG A 226 11.56 -18.04 -12.48
N THR A 227 11.21 -18.20 -11.21
CA THR A 227 10.09 -19.04 -10.75
C THR A 227 9.13 -18.27 -9.84
N VAL A 228 8.01 -18.87 -9.46
CA VAL A 228 7.09 -18.28 -8.47
C VAL A 228 7.76 -18.13 -7.10
N GLU A 229 8.60 -19.10 -6.72
CA GLU A 229 9.39 -19.05 -5.48
C GLU A 229 10.37 -17.87 -5.48
N ASP A 230 10.94 -17.54 -6.63
CA ASP A 230 11.81 -16.37 -6.76
C ASP A 230 11.06 -15.04 -6.59
N LEU A 231 9.73 -15.04 -6.77
CA LEU A 231 8.85 -13.88 -6.58
C LEU A 231 8.36 -13.73 -5.14
N ARG A 232 8.91 -14.48 -4.18
CA ARG A 232 8.57 -14.36 -2.76
C ARG A 232 8.59 -12.89 -2.30
N GLY A 233 7.52 -12.44 -1.65
CA GLY A 233 7.30 -11.05 -1.24
C GLY A 233 6.55 -10.20 -2.29
N LEU A 234 6.77 -10.47 -3.58
CA LEU A 234 6.02 -9.81 -4.67
C LEU A 234 4.67 -10.48 -4.89
N VAL A 235 4.63 -11.81 -4.76
CA VAL A 235 3.45 -12.65 -4.97
C VAL A 235 3.26 -13.56 -3.76
N VAL A 236 2.03 -13.62 -3.27
CA VAL A 236 1.52 -14.64 -2.37
C VAL A 236 0.66 -15.59 -3.20
N CYS A 237 1.06 -16.85 -3.33
CA CYS A 237 0.45 -17.77 -4.29
C CYS A 237 0.30 -19.18 -3.72
N GLY A 238 -0.87 -19.80 -3.90
CA GLY A 238 -1.08 -21.22 -3.60
C GLY A 238 -2.51 -21.56 -3.19
N THR A 239 -2.63 -22.61 -2.36
CA THR A 239 -3.85 -22.96 -1.63
C THR A 239 -4.17 -21.93 -0.55
N PRO A 240 -5.38 -21.96 0.06
CA PRO A 240 -5.66 -21.14 1.24
C PRO A 240 -4.60 -21.29 2.35
N ASP A 241 -4.13 -22.50 2.63
CA ASP A 241 -3.06 -22.75 3.61
C ASP A 241 -1.72 -22.13 3.20
N ASP A 242 -1.32 -22.27 1.92
CA ASP A 242 -0.11 -21.62 1.39
C ASP A 242 -0.18 -20.09 1.57
N VAL A 243 -1.37 -19.49 1.35
CA VAL A 243 -1.59 -18.04 1.49
C VAL A 243 -1.48 -17.62 2.95
N VAL A 244 -2.09 -18.39 3.88
CA VAL A 244 -1.99 -18.12 5.32
C VAL A 244 -0.53 -18.14 5.77
N GLU A 245 0.23 -19.18 5.40
CA GLU A 245 1.65 -19.30 5.76
C GLU A 245 2.46 -18.10 5.25
N GLN A 246 2.31 -17.75 3.98
CA GLN A 246 3.03 -16.63 3.37
C GLN A 246 2.64 -15.27 3.95
N VAL A 247 1.36 -15.05 4.31
CA VAL A 247 0.92 -13.82 4.99
C VAL A 247 1.54 -13.73 6.38
N MET A 248 1.64 -14.84 7.11
CA MET A 248 2.28 -14.88 8.42
C MET A 248 3.77 -14.52 8.35
N GLU A 249 4.47 -14.79 7.24
CA GLU A 249 5.85 -14.33 7.05
C GLU A 249 5.98 -12.80 7.11
N PHE A 250 5.01 -12.05 6.57
CA PHE A 250 5.00 -10.58 6.66
C PHE A 250 4.66 -10.12 8.09
N HIS A 251 3.71 -10.79 8.74
CA HIS A 251 3.37 -10.50 10.14
C HIS A 251 4.57 -10.70 11.08
N ASP A 252 5.35 -11.77 10.86
CA ASP A 252 6.54 -12.09 11.65
C ASP A 252 7.67 -11.07 11.45
N LEU A 253 7.69 -10.38 10.31
CA LEU A 253 8.57 -9.23 10.03
C LEU A 253 8.07 -7.92 10.67
N GLY A 254 6.93 -7.93 11.37
CA GLY A 254 6.36 -6.76 12.01
C GLY A 254 5.55 -5.85 11.08
N ILE A 255 5.06 -6.37 9.94
CA ILE A 255 4.14 -5.61 9.09
C ILE A 255 2.77 -5.53 9.75
N ASP A 256 2.22 -4.32 9.86
CA ASP A 256 0.94 -4.04 10.52
C ASP A 256 -0.26 -4.40 9.64
N GLU A 257 -0.16 -4.14 8.33
CA GLU A 257 -1.26 -4.30 7.39
C GLU A 257 -0.82 -4.93 6.05
N LEU A 258 -1.65 -5.85 5.54
CA LEU A 258 -1.48 -6.46 4.23
C LEU A 258 -2.72 -6.23 3.37
N VAL A 259 -2.50 -5.70 2.18
CA VAL A 259 -3.54 -5.50 1.16
C VAL A 259 -3.52 -6.66 0.16
N PHE A 260 -4.63 -7.40 0.09
CA PHE A 260 -4.82 -8.49 -0.87
C PHE A 260 -5.09 -7.93 -2.28
N ASP A 261 -4.05 -7.91 -3.13
CA ASP A 261 -4.17 -7.43 -4.52
C ASP A 261 -4.48 -8.57 -5.49
N LEU A 262 -5.76 -8.67 -5.87
CA LEU A 262 -6.29 -9.74 -6.72
C LEU A 262 -6.27 -9.43 -8.22
N ARG A 263 -5.46 -8.46 -8.69
CA ARG A 263 -5.46 -8.08 -10.12
C ARG A 263 -5.07 -9.20 -11.09
N LEU A 264 -4.39 -10.24 -10.61
CA LEU A 264 -4.08 -11.44 -11.41
C LEU A 264 -5.27 -12.42 -11.52
N GLN A 265 -6.36 -12.16 -10.81
CA GLN A 265 -7.55 -13.00 -10.75
C GLN A 265 -8.83 -12.21 -11.05
N PHE A 266 -8.78 -11.09 -11.79
CA PHE A 266 -9.99 -10.34 -12.11
C PHE A 266 -11.06 -11.16 -12.86
N ASP A 267 -10.65 -12.09 -13.73
CA ASP A 267 -11.58 -12.97 -14.44
C ASP A 267 -12.26 -14.01 -13.52
N GLU A 268 -11.74 -14.20 -12.31
CA GLU A 268 -12.21 -15.16 -11.28
C GLU A 268 -12.33 -14.46 -9.92
N TYR A 269 -12.69 -13.16 -9.93
CA TYR A 269 -12.61 -12.30 -8.74
C TYR A 269 -13.49 -12.81 -7.60
N GLU A 270 -14.70 -13.28 -7.93
CA GLU A 270 -15.66 -13.85 -6.96
C GLU A 270 -15.13 -15.15 -6.33
N ASP A 271 -14.55 -16.05 -7.13
CA ASP A 271 -14.00 -17.31 -6.63
C ASP A 271 -12.80 -17.05 -5.69
N ALA A 272 -11.95 -16.09 -6.03
CA ALA A 272 -10.84 -15.68 -5.18
C ALA A 272 -11.35 -15.03 -3.87
N HIS A 273 -12.39 -14.19 -3.95
CA HIS A 273 -13.02 -13.59 -2.77
C HIS A 273 -13.63 -14.63 -1.84
N GLU A 274 -14.31 -15.63 -2.39
CA GLU A 274 -14.91 -16.71 -1.60
C GLU A 274 -13.83 -17.51 -0.86
N LEU A 275 -12.75 -17.91 -1.53
CA LEU A 275 -11.62 -18.60 -0.89
C LEU A 275 -10.97 -17.73 0.21
N LEU A 276 -10.80 -16.43 -0.06
CA LEU A 276 -10.27 -15.52 0.95
C LEU A 276 -11.20 -15.41 2.16
N GLY A 277 -12.50 -15.21 1.93
CA GLY A 277 -13.49 -15.00 2.98
C GLY A 277 -13.80 -16.23 3.81
N ALA A 278 -13.93 -17.39 3.15
CA ALA A 278 -14.36 -18.63 3.77
C ALA A 278 -13.21 -19.42 4.40
N GLU A 279 -11.99 -19.33 3.86
CA GLU A 279 -10.87 -20.18 4.28
C GLU A 279 -9.68 -19.39 4.81
N VAL A 280 -9.17 -18.41 4.05
CA VAL A 280 -7.94 -17.68 4.41
C VAL A 280 -8.13 -16.76 5.61
N LEU A 281 -9.12 -15.86 5.59
CA LEU A 281 -9.33 -14.89 6.65
C LEU A 281 -9.68 -15.53 8.00
N PRO A 282 -10.53 -16.58 8.09
CA PRO A 282 -10.76 -17.30 9.33
C PRO A 282 -9.48 -17.97 9.86
N ALA A 283 -8.69 -18.61 8.99
CA ALA A 283 -7.44 -19.25 9.38
C ALA A 283 -6.39 -18.22 9.87
N LEU A 284 -6.26 -17.08 9.19
CA LEU A 284 -5.39 -15.98 9.61
C LEU A 284 -5.80 -15.43 10.98
N ARG A 285 -7.09 -15.21 11.23
CA ARG A 285 -7.57 -14.76 12.55
C ARG A 285 -7.22 -15.76 13.66
N ALA A 286 -7.32 -17.06 13.38
CA ALA A 286 -6.94 -18.10 14.33
C ALA A 286 -5.42 -18.13 14.58
N ALA A 287 -4.62 -17.98 13.53
CA ALA A 287 -3.16 -17.91 13.63
C ALA A 287 -2.71 -16.70 14.44
N LEU A 288 -3.28 -15.51 14.18
CA LEU A 288 -2.96 -14.26 14.88
C LEU A 288 -3.42 -14.26 16.35
N ALA A 289 -4.50 -14.96 16.68
CA ALA A 289 -4.99 -15.08 18.06
C ALA A 289 -4.19 -16.08 18.92
N SER A 290 -3.36 -16.91 18.29
CA SER A 290 -2.54 -17.90 19.02
C SER A 290 -1.38 -17.19 19.73
N PRO A 291 -1.15 -17.42 21.04
CA PRO A 291 -0.02 -16.85 21.74
C PRO A 291 1.27 -17.25 21.04
N ARG A 292 2.13 -16.27 20.68
CA ARG A 292 3.44 -16.55 20.09
C ARG A 292 4.17 -17.58 20.96
N GLY A 293 4.50 -18.72 20.36
CA GLY A 293 5.25 -19.78 21.02
C GLY A 293 6.57 -19.22 21.56
N ALA A 294 6.78 -19.37 22.87
CA ALA A 294 8.05 -19.14 23.51
C ALA A 294 9.10 -20.14 22.96
N THR A 295 9.77 -19.80 21.87
CA THR A 295 10.90 -20.58 21.35
C THR A 295 11.97 -19.67 20.76
N ALA A 296 12.86 -19.17 21.62
CA ALA A 296 14.30 -18.99 21.35
C ALA A 296 15.05 -18.42 22.57
N THR A 297 14.99 -19.05 23.75
CA THR A 297 15.97 -18.80 24.84
C THR A 297 16.09 -20.02 25.75
N ALA A 298 16.77 -21.05 25.26
CA ALA A 298 17.49 -22.07 26.03
C ALA A 298 18.06 -23.01 24.97
N THR A 299 19.35 -23.05 24.67
CA THR A 299 20.41 -23.77 25.39
C THR A 299 21.64 -23.54 24.50
N THR A 300 22.82 -23.12 24.95
CA THR A 300 23.80 -24.02 25.56
C THR A 300 24.95 -23.17 26.08
N THR A 301 25.10 -23.15 27.41
CA THR A 301 26.40 -23.06 28.07
C THR A 301 27.19 -24.33 27.79
N ALA A 302 28.39 -24.18 27.22
CA ALA A 302 29.55 -25.03 27.44
C ALA A 302 30.79 -24.16 27.28
#